data_AF-A0A2D7CN55-F1
#
_entry.id   AF-A0A2D7CN55-F1
#
_cell.length_a   1.000
_cell.length_b   1.000
_cell.length_c   1.000
_cell.angle_alpha   90.00
_cell.angle_beta   90.00
_cell.angle_gamma   90.00
#
_symmetry.space_group_name_H-M   'P 1'
#
loop_
_entity.id
_entity.type
_entity.pdbx_description
1 polymer ?
#
loop_
_entity_poly.entity_id
_entity_poly.type
_entity_poly.pdbx_seq_one_letter_code
_entity_poly.pdbx_strand_id
1 'polypeptide(L)'
;MQFQPKTAAALWDLVEKYTGSDNNFYGADFYKRQDLEFHRYYLSPYGKGDRYRFRQRLTEIACSAITAPHPVLKCIGAANVGTGSLAGMRILRYLSVEMPESLSIWPFKQPITNSGIVEVFPRLYFKLANTDPSLWRNRENINQTLAFYKSEKLSDHIEINREDEADALVSAAALRLLSSDEELWSAPKSFETAIKAEGWIFGVK
;
A
#
# COMPACT_ATOMS: atom_id res chain seq x y z
N MET A 1 -5.89 -9.36 25.32
CA MET A 1 -6.23 -9.65 23.91
C MET A 1 -5.10 -10.51 23.38
N GLN A 2 -5.37 -11.74 22.93
CA GLN A 2 -4.35 -12.78 22.75
C GLN A 2 -3.35 -12.48 21.63
N PHE A 3 -3.70 -11.58 20.70
CA PHE A 3 -2.87 -11.18 19.57
C PHE A 3 -2.77 -9.66 19.50
N GLN A 4 -1.63 -9.10 19.92
CA GLN A 4 -1.30 -7.67 19.78
C GLN A 4 0.14 -7.55 19.25
N PRO A 5 0.34 -7.69 17.93
CA PRO A 5 1.67 -7.53 17.35
C PRO A 5 2.21 -6.12 17.66
N LYS A 6 3.49 -6.05 18.05
CA LYS A 6 4.15 -4.79 18.43
C LYS A 6 4.97 -4.18 17.30
N THR A 7 5.19 -4.92 16.23
CA THR A 7 5.94 -4.51 15.04
C THR A 7 5.20 -4.95 13.79
N ALA A 8 5.46 -4.29 12.67
CA ALA A 8 4.91 -4.70 11.37
C ALA A 8 5.33 -6.13 11.02
N ALA A 9 6.60 -6.51 11.23
CA ALA A 9 7.08 -7.87 11.00
C ALA A 9 6.31 -8.92 11.82
N ALA A 10 6.02 -8.66 13.11
CA ALA A 10 5.23 -9.56 13.93
C ALA A 10 3.77 -9.67 13.45
N LEU A 11 3.20 -8.60 12.88
CA LEU A 11 1.89 -8.66 12.22
C LEU A 11 1.96 -9.50 10.95
N TRP A 12 3.00 -9.36 10.13
CA TRP A 12 3.12 -10.15 8.90
C TRP A 12 3.30 -11.63 9.18
N ASP A 13 4.09 -12.01 10.19
CA ASP A 13 4.20 -13.40 10.64
C ASP A 13 2.86 -13.94 11.16
N LEU A 14 2.09 -13.11 11.87
CA LEU A 14 0.75 -13.48 12.33
C LEU A 14 -0.20 -13.72 11.14
N VAL A 15 -0.16 -12.86 10.13
CA VAL A 15 -0.97 -13.02 8.91
C VAL A 15 -0.57 -14.28 8.17
N GLU A 16 0.71 -14.54 7.96
CA GLU A 16 1.18 -15.75 7.28
C GLU A 16 0.78 -17.01 8.04
N LYS A 17 0.96 -17.03 9.37
CA LYS A 17 0.60 -18.19 10.21
C LYS A 17 -0.89 -18.57 10.12
N TYR A 18 -1.76 -17.60 9.93
CA TYR A 18 -3.22 -17.79 9.99
C TYR A 18 -3.92 -17.63 8.64
N THR A 19 -3.17 -17.50 7.54
CA THR A 19 -3.67 -17.57 6.17
C THR A 19 -3.33 -18.96 5.60
N GLY A 20 -4.20 -19.51 4.75
CA GLY A 20 -3.97 -20.82 4.13
C GLY A 20 -2.66 -20.89 3.34
N SER A 21 -2.10 -22.09 3.18
CA SER A 21 -0.83 -22.35 2.50
C SER A 21 -0.89 -22.19 0.97
N ASP A 22 -1.89 -21.49 0.43
CA ASP A 22 -2.00 -21.24 -1.01
C ASP A 22 -0.81 -20.38 -1.48
N ASN A 23 -0.21 -20.81 -2.59
CA ASN A 23 1.01 -20.22 -3.16
C ASN A 23 0.80 -18.86 -3.84
N ASN A 24 -0.43 -18.35 -3.90
CA ASN A 24 -0.78 -17.11 -4.60
C ASN A 24 -0.79 -15.86 -3.71
N PHE A 25 -0.33 -15.98 -2.45
CA PHE A 25 -0.37 -14.91 -1.44
C PHE A 25 -1.75 -14.34 -1.14
N TYR A 26 -2.85 -15.00 -1.56
CA TYR A 26 -4.19 -14.47 -1.32
C TYR A 26 -4.46 -14.31 0.18
N GLY A 27 -4.87 -13.11 0.60
CA GLY A 27 -4.94 -12.74 2.02
C GLY A 27 -6.30 -12.99 2.68
N ALA A 28 -7.31 -13.42 1.94
CA ALA A 28 -8.69 -13.41 2.45
C ALA A 28 -8.93 -14.43 3.58
N ASP A 29 -8.17 -15.52 3.63
CA ASP A 29 -8.39 -16.57 4.62
C ASP A 29 -8.15 -16.07 6.05
N PHE A 30 -7.30 -15.04 6.22
CA PHE A 30 -7.03 -14.42 7.51
C PHE A 30 -8.30 -13.88 8.20
N TYR A 31 -9.21 -13.26 7.44
CA TYR A 31 -10.46 -12.72 7.97
C TYR A 31 -11.67 -13.65 7.79
N LYS A 32 -11.54 -14.74 7.02
CA LYS A 32 -12.61 -15.76 6.87
C LYS A 32 -12.74 -16.66 8.09
N ARG A 33 -11.66 -16.87 8.82
CA ARG A 33 -11.60 -17.79 9.96
C ARG A 33 -12.39 -17.30 11.16
N GLN A 34 -13.62 -17.81 11.29
CA GLN A 34 -14.54 -17.49 12.40
C GLN A 34 -14.10 -18.05 13.75
N ASP A 35 -13.17 -19.01 13.75
CA ASP A 35 -12.59 -19.60 14.95
C ASP A 35 -11.45 -18.76 15.57
N LEU A 36 -11.05 -17.66 14.92
CA LEU A 36 -10.04 -16.71 15.41
C LEU A 36 -10.65 -15.33 15.63
N GLU A 37 -10.14 -14.53 16.58
CA GLU A 37 -10.72 -13.20 16.83
C GLU A 37 -10.58 -12.19 15.67
N PHE A 38 -9.76 -12.47 14.65
CA PHE A 38 -9.44 -11.52 13.58
C PHE A 38 -10.66 -11.07 12.79
N HIS A 39 -11.56 -11.99 12.41
CA HIS A 39 -12.75 -11.68 11.59
C HIS A 39 -13.62 -10.56 12.21
N ARG A 40 -13.60 -10.41 13.54
CA ARG A 40 -14.36 -9.40 14.28
C ARG A 40 -13.93 -7.97 13.96
N TYR A 41 -12.72 -7.76 13.46
CA TYR A 41 -12.16 -6.44 13.16
C TYR A 41 -12.32 -6.02 11.70
N TYR A 42 -12.76 -6.92 10.81
CA TYR A 42 -12.83 -6.65 9.38
C TYR A 42 -14.26 -6.38 8.92
N LEU A 43 -14.37 -5.52 7.90
CA LEU A 43 -15.54 -5.44 7.04
C LEU A 43 -15.23 -6.26 5.80
N SER A 44 -15.86 -7.43 5.66
CA SER A 44 -15.53 -8.42 4.63
C SER A 44 -16.74 -8.84 3.82
N PRO A 45 -16.57 -9.58 2.70
CA PRO A 45 -17.69 -10.14 1.94
C PRO A 45 -18.55 -11.11 2.76
N TYR A 46 -18.01 -11.62 3.88
CA TYR A 46 -18.67 -12.53 4.81
C TYR A 46 -19.40 -11.81 5.95
N GLY A 47 -19.39 -10.47 5.94
CA GLY A 47 -20.09 -9.64 6.92
C GLY A 47 -19.18 -8.62 7.61
N LYS A 48 -19.82 -7.80 8.44
CA LYS A 48 -19.17 -6.79 9.27
C LYS A 48 -18.90 -7.39 10.66
N GLY A 49 -17.63 -7.51 11.03
CA GLY A 49 -17.25 -7.91 12.38
C GLY A 49 -17.79 -6.92 13.43
N ASP A 50 -18.16 -7.42 14.60
CA ASP A 50 -18.75 -6.63 15.68
C ASP A 50 -17.79 -5.58 16.28
N ARG A 51 -16.48 -5.82 16.16
CA ARG A 51 -15.41 -4.88 16.55
C ARG A 51 -14.92 -4.00 15.40
N TYR A 52 -15.40 -4.19 14.17
CA TYR A 52 -15.00 -3.37 13.02
C TYR A 52 -15.32 -1.89 13.30
N ARG A 53 -14.35 -1.04 13.01
CA ARG A 53 -14.50 0.41 12.97
C ARG A 53 -13.74 0.90 11.73
N PHE A 54 -14.19 2.00 11.14
CA PHE A 54 -13.45 2.65 10.07
C PHE A 54 -12.19 3.29 10.68
N ARG A 55 -11.09 2.56 10.71
CA ARG A 55 -9.84 2.96 11.38
C ARG A 55 -8.78 3.22 10.33
N GLN A 56 -8.59 4.50 10.01
CA GLN A 56 -7.48 4.90 9.16
C GLN A 56 -6.18 4.94 9.97
N ARG A 57 -5.10 4.48 9.37
CA ARG A 57 -3.72 4.72 9.84
C ARG A 57 -3.42 6.21 9.78
N LEU A 58 -2.43 6.68 10.54
CA LEU A 58 -2.05 8.10 10.49
C LEU A 58 -1.65 8.57 9.09
N THR A 59 -1.02 7.69 8.29
CA THR A 59 -0.67 8.02 6.89
C THR A 59 -1.89 8.23 6.01
N GLU A 60 -2.97 7.46 6.22
CA GLU A 60 -4.23 7.59 5.48
C GLU A 60 -4.96 8.88 5.88
N ILE A 61 -4.88 9.26 7.16
CA ILE A 61 -5.42 10.54 7.66
C ILE A 61 -4.64 11.72 7.05
N ALA A 62 -3.31 11.68 7.06
CA ALA A 62 -2.49 12.72 6.45
C ALA A 62 -2.76 12.84 4.94
N CYS A 63 -2.89 11.70 4.25
CA CYS A 63 -3.24 11.66 2.83
C CYS A 63 -4.65 12.22 2.53
N SER A 64 -5.56 12.18 3.50
CA SER A 64 -6.95 12.66 3.38
C SER A 64 -7.08 14.15 3.07
N ALA A 65 -6.02 14.93 3.26
CA ALA A 65 -5.95 16.32 2.78
C ALA A 65 -5.93 16.44 1.24
N ILE A 66 -5.54 15.38 0.53
CA ILE A 66 -5.37 15.36 -0.94
C ILE A 66 -6.34 14.36 -1.59
N THR A 67 -6.49 13.17 -1.00
CA THR A 67 -7.31 12.07 -1.53
C THR A 67 -7.74 11.13 -0.42
N ALA A 68 -8.77 10.32 -0.61
CA ALA A 68 -9.37 9.52 0.47
C ALA A 68 -8.97 8.02 0.39
N PRO A 69 -7.81 7.60 0.94
CA PRO A 69 -7.49 6.19 1.07
C PRO A 69 -8.40 5.50 2.10
N HIS A 70 -8.81 4.28 1.79
CA HIS A 70 -9.60 3.45 2.70
C HIS A 70 -8.71 2.64 3.64
N PRO A 71 -9.22 2.28 4.84
CA PRO A 71 -8.45 1.55 5.82
C PRO A 71 -8.25 0.08 5.43
N VAL A 72 -7.12 -0.49 5.86
CA VAL A 72 -6.72 -1.90 5.62
C VAL A 72 -7.67 -2.94 6.23
N LEU A 73 -8.62 -2.53 7.08
CA LEU A 73 -9.65 -3.43 7.65
C LEU A 73 -10.91 -3.54 6.76
N LYS A 74 -10.99 -2.78 5.66
CA LYS A 74 -12.08 -2.84 4.69
C LYS A 74 -11.70 -3.76 3.53
N CYS A 75 -12.29 -4.94 3.50
CA CYS A 75 -12.09 -6.01 2.51
C CYS A 75 -13.28 -6.17 1.55
N ILE A 76 -14.03 -5.09 1.28
CA ILE A 76 -15.18 -5.11 0.38
C ILE A 76 -15.12 -3.97 -0.65
N GLY A 77 -15.89 -4.16 -1.73
CA GLY A 77 -16.03 -3.18 -2.81
C GLY A 77 -14.87 -3.22 -3.80
N ALA A 78 -14.97 -2.40 -4.84
CA ALA A 78 -14.03 -2.38 -5.96
C ALA A 78 -12.56 -2.21 -5.54
N ALA A 79 -12.31 -1.48 -4.44
CA ALA A 79 -10.95 -1.25 -3.95
C ALA A 79 -10.35 -2.43 -3.17
N ASN A 80 -11.17 -3.26 -2.52
CA ASN A 80 -10.79 -4.41 -1.70
C ASN A 80 -9.47 -4.27 -0.90
N VAL A 81 -9.23 -3.06 -0.35
CA VAL A 81 -7.92 -2.61 0.15
C VAL A 81 -7.35 -3.57 1.18
N GLY A 82 -8.19 -4.05 2.10
CA GLY A 82 -7.73 -4.94 3.16
C GLY A 82 -7.29 -6.31 2.66
N THR A 83 -7.95 -6.88 1.64
CA THR A 83 -7.51 -8.17 1.08
C THR A 83 -6.17 -8.02 0.36
N GLY A 84 -6.00 -6.94 -0.41
CA GLY A 84 -4.72 -6.60 -1.04
C GLY A 84 -3.62 -6.32 -0.02
N SER A 85 -3.94 -5.63 1.07
CA SER A 85 -3.01 -5.33 2.17
C SER A 85 -2.52 -6.61 2.85
N LEU A 86 -3.42 -7.56 3.13
CA LEU A 86 -3.06 -8.85 3.70
C LEU A 86 -2.17 -9.67 2.76
N ALA A 87 -2.46 -9.66 1.45
CA ALA A 87 -1.59 -10.28 0.46
C ALA A 87 -0.20 -9.61 0.43
N GLY A 88 -0.16 -8.27 0.45
CA GLY A 88 1.07 -7.50 0.54
C GLY A 88 1.90 -7.85 1.79
N MET A 89 1.26 -7.99 2.95
CA MET A 89 1.96 -8.42 4.18
C MET A 89 2.63 -9.79 4.02
N ARG A 90 1.96 -10.75 3.37
CA ARG A 90 2.55 -12.07 3.09
C ARG A 90 3.74 -11.96 2.14
N ILE A 91 3.64 -11.14 1.09
CA ILE A 91 4.75 -10.86 0.17
C ILE A 91 5.94 -10.21 0.89
N LEU A 92 5.69 -9.18 1.71
CA LEU A 92 6.73 -8.48 2.47
C LEU A 92 7.45 -9.42 3.44
N ARG A 93 6.71 -10.32 4.10
CA ARG A 93 7.29 -11.36 4.96
C ARG A 93 8.10 -12.39 4.19
N TYR A 94 7.64 -12.80 3.01
CA TYR A 94 8.41 -13.70 2.14
C TYR A 94 9.74 -13.05 1.73
N LEU A 95 9.68 -11.82 1.19
CA LEU A 95 10.87 -11.11 0.73
C LEU A 95 11.84 -10.77 1.86
N SER A 96 11.35 -10.45 3.06
CA SER A 96 12.21 -10.16 4.20
C SER A 96 13.00 -11.38 4.69
N VAL A 97 12.49 -12.60 4.45
CA VAL A 97 13.17 -13.85 4.78
C VAL A 97 14.10 -14.30 3.65
N GLU A 98 13.65 -14.22 2.40
CA GLU A 98 14.41 -14.73 1.25
C GLU A 98 15.51 -13.77 0.77
N MET A 99 15.37 -12.46 1.01
CA MET A 99 16.29 -11.44 0.49
C MET A 99 16.67 -10.37 1.55
N PRO A 100 17.06 -10.75 2.79
CA PRO A 100 17.24 -9.81 3.90
C PRO A 100 18.36 -8.79 3.67
N GLU A 101 19.39 -9.16 2.92
CA GLU A 101 20.53 -8.31 2.58
C GLU A 101 20.27 -7.44 1.36
N SER A 102 19.46 -7.90 0.41
CA SER A 102 19.27 -7.25 -0.90
C SER A 102 18.07 -6.31 -0.98
N LEU A 103 17.14 -6.38 -0.02
CA LEU A 103 15.93 -5.56 -0.01
C LEU A 103 15.75 -4.85 1.34
N SER A 104 15.43 -3.55 1.28
CA SER A 104 14.98 -2.76 2.42
C SER A 104 13.50 -2.43 2.28
N ILE A 105 12.71 -2.66 3.33
CA ILE A 105 11.28 -2.31 3.36
C ILE A 105 11.13 -1.02 4.16
N TRP A 106 11.00 0.10 3.46
CA TRP A 106 10.74 1.39 4.07
C TRP A 106 9.28 1.47 4.56
N PRO A 107 8.97 2.14 5.68
CA PRO A 107 9.87 2.92 6.55
C PRO A 107 10.50 2.09 7.68
N PHE A 108 10.31 0.76 7.70
CA PHE A 108 10.78 -0.10 8.79
C PHE A 108 12.30 -0.32 8.76
N LYS A 109 12.88 -0.39 7.57
CA LYS A 109 14.32 -0.49 7.31
C LYS A 109 14.66 0.47 6.16
N GLN A 110 15.51 1.45 6.42
CA GLN A 110 15.95 2.42 5.42
C GLN A 110 16.76 1.72 4.30
N PRO A 111 16.62 2.12 3.03
CA PRO A 111 17.51 1.67 1.97
C PRO A 111 18.89 2.34 2.13
N ILE A 112 19.95 1.54 2.20
CA ILE A 112 21.32 2.05 2.41
C ILE A 112 22.14 1.98 1.10
N THR A 113 22.07 0.87 0.36
CA THR A 113 22.78 0.70 -0.93
C THR A 113 22.05 -0.18 -1.96
N ASN A 114 20.85 -0.69 -1.62
CA ASN A 114 20.17 -1.76 -2.35
C ASN A 114 18.74 -1.35 -2.75
N SER A 115 18.02 -2.24 -3.42
CA SER A 115 16.62 -2.04 -3.82
C SER A 115 15.70 -1.81 -2.61
N GLY A 116 14.86 -0.78 -2.71
CA GLY A 116 13.88 -0.41 -1.68
C GLY A 116 12.45 -0.79 -2.06
N ILE A 117 11.66 -1.21 -1.07
CA ILE A 117 10.21 -1.40 -1.18
C ILE A 117 9.54 -0.31 -0.36
N VAL A 118 8.56 0.36 -0.97
CA VAL A 118 7.74 1.39 -0.34
C VAL A 118 6.26 1.08 -0.57
N GLU A 119 5.40 1.57 0.32
CA GLU A 119 3.96 1.56 0.10
C GLU A 119 3.57 2.72 -0.84
N VAL A 120 2.79 2.43 -1.88
CA VAL A 120 2.28 3.43 -2.82
C VAL A 120 0.75 3.52 -2.76
N PHE A 121 0.23 4.72 -3.03
CA PHE A 121 -1.18 4.93 -3.31
C PHE A 121 -1.31 5.71 -4.63
N PRO A 122 -1.44 5.03 -5.78
CA PRO A 122 -1.34 5.66 -7.11
C PRO A 122 -2.23 6.90 -7.28
N ARG A 123 -3.43 6.86 -6.68
CA ARG A 123 -4.39 7.96 -6.67
C ARG A 123 -3.81 9.26 -6.09
N LEU A 124 -2.92 9.18 -5.09
CA LEU A 124 -2.17 10.33 -4.56
C LEU A 124 -1.34 10.99 -5.67
N TYR A 125 -0.65 10.20 -6.48
CA TYR A 125 0.27 10.72 -7.48
C TYR A 125 -0.45 11.44 -8.63
N PHE A 126 -1.60 10.94 -9.07
CA PHE A 126 -2.47 11.69 -9.99
C PHE A 126 -2.90 13.04 -9.37
N LYS A 127 -3.34 13.02 -8.10
CA LYS A 127 -3.84 14.24 -7.44
C LYS A 127 -2.75 15.27 -7.19
N LEU A 128 -1.53 14.86 -6.84
CA LEU A 128 -0.37 15.76 -6.75
C LEU A 128 -0.02 16.41 -8.09
N ALA A 129 -0.21 15.70 -9.21
CA ALA A 129 -0.06 16.21 -10.55
C ALA A 129 -1.26 17.06 -11.04
N ASN A 130 -2.26 17.30 -10.18
CA ASN A 130 -3.53 17.97 -10.51
C ASN A 130 -4.29 17.32 -11.69
N THR A 131 -4.22 15.99 -11.78
CA THR A 131 -4.93 15.19 -12.80
C THR A 131 -6.00 14.30 -12.16
N ASP A 132 -6.87 13.69 -12.99
CA ASP A 132 -7.95 12.84 -12.50
C ASP A 132 -7.61 11.35 -12.62
N PRO A 133 -7.41 10.63 -11.49
CA PRO A 133 -7.21 9.18 -11.52
C PRO A 133 -8.39 8.40 -12.12
N SER A 134 -9.61 8.96 -12.15
CA SER A 134 -10.75 8.29 -12.78
C SER A 134 -10.62 8.20 -14.31
N LEU A 135 -9.79 9.07 -14.90
CA LEU A 135 -9.51 9.16 -16.33
C LEU A 135 -8.30 8.31 -16.75
N TRP A 136 -8.12 7.14 -16.14
CA TRP A 136 -6.99 6.25 -16.42
C TRP A 136 -6.96 5.70 -17.86
N ARG A 137 -8.08 5.78 -18.61
CA ARG A 137 -8.10 5.48 -20.06
C ARG A 137 -7.74 6.67 -20.93
N ASN A 138 -7.71 7.88 -20.37
CA ASN A 138 -7.42 9.09 -21.13
C ASN A 138 -5.91 9.27 -21.24
N ARG A 139 -5.38 9.08 -22.45
CA ARG A 139 -3.94 9.20 -22.74
C ARG A 139 -3.38 10.58 -22.42
N GLU A 140 -4.15 11.65 -22.63
CA GLU A 140 -3.71 13.01 -22.30
C GLU A 140 -3.60 13.21 -20.79
N ASN A 141 -4.57 12.74 -20.00
CA ASN A 141 -4.51 12.75 -18.53
C ASN A 141 -3.28 11.99 -18.01
N ILE A 142 -2.98 10.81 -18.58
CA ILE A 142 -1.75 10.06 -18.26
C ILE A 142 -0.51 10.86 -18.64
N ASN A 143 -0.43 11.38 -19.87
CA ASN A 143 0.74 12.12 -20.34
C ASN A 143 1.02 13.38 -19.52
N GLN A 144 -0.03 14.11 -19.10
CA GLN A 144 0.10 15.24 -18.18
C GLN A 144 0.65 14.81 -16.83
N THR A 145 0.16 13.68 -16.30
CA THR A 145 0.68 13.09 -15.06
C THR A 145 2.15 12.69 -15.20
N LEU A 146 2.52 12.04 -16.30
CA LEU A 146 3.91 11.64 -16.60
C LEU A 146 4.82 12.86 -16.74
N ALA A 147 4.37 13.91 -17.43
CA ALA A 147 5.12 15.15 -17.59
C ALA A 147 5.39 15.85 -16.24
N PHE A 148 4.39 15.88 -15.34
CA PHE A 148 4.58 16.39 -13.97
C PHE A 148 5.72 15.65 -13.23
N TYR A 149 5.81 14.33 -13.40
CA TYR A 149 6.88 13.50 -12.83
C TYR A 149 8.14 13.41 -13.69
N LYS A 150 8.31 14.29 -14.69
CA LYS A 150 9.47 14.32 -15.58
C LYS A 150 9.73 12.97 -16.29
N SER A 151 8.66 12.25 -16.62
CA SER A 151 8.68 11.09 -17.50
C SER A 151 8.38 11.49 -18.93
N GLU A 152 8.88 10.69 -19.86
CA GLU A 152 8.41 10.72 -21.25
C GLU A 152 6.91 10.38 -21.31
N LYS A 153 6.24 10.89 -22.35
CA LYS A 153 4.86 10.53 -22.66
C LYS A 153 4.73 9.04 -22.96
N LEU A 154 3.52 8.51 -22.78
CA LEU A 154 3.19 7.15 -23.19
C LEU A 154 3.48 6.98 -24.68
N SER A 155 4.21 5.91 -25.03
CA SER A 155 4.46 5.54 -26.43
C SER A 155 3.14 5.31 -27.16
N ASP A 156 3.08 5.72 -28.42
CA ASP A 156 1.84 5.63 -29.19
C ASP A 156 1.33 4.19 -29.36
N HIS A 157 2.24 3.22 -29.26
CA HIS A 157 1.96 1.78 -29.37
C HIS A 157 1.51 1.12 -28.06
N ILE A 158 1.53 1.82 -26.92
CA ILE A 158 1.08 1.26 -25.64
C ILE A 158 -0.37 1.63 -25.38
N GLU A 159 -1.21 0.62 -25.20
CA GLU A 159 -2.60 0.77 -24.77
C GLU A 159 -2.74 0.40 -23.30
N ILE A 160 -3.46 1.24 -22.55
CA ILE A 160 -3.82 0.98 -21.15
C ILE A 160 -5.19 0.33 -21.13
N ASN A 161 -5.23 -0.94 -20.75
CA ASN A 161 -6.43 -1.77 -20.78
C ASN A 161 -7.07 -1.94 -19.40
N ARG A 162 -6.27 -1.80 -18.35
CA ARG A 162 -6.72 -1.89 -16.96
C ARG A 162 -6.27 -0.68 -16.13
N GLU A 163 -7.04 -0.35 -15.10
CA GLU A 163 -6.72 0.74 -14.18
C GLU A 163 -5.37 0.52 -13.48
N ASP A 164 -5.07 -0.74 -13.11
CA ASP A 164 -3.81 -1.11 -12.46
C ASP A 164 -2.57 -0.89 -13.35
N GLU A 165 -2.72 -0.93 -14.68
CA GLU A 165 -1.65 -0.61 -15.63
C GLU A 165 -1.33 0.90 -15.62
N ALA A 166 -2.34 1.76 -15.58
CA ALA A 166 -2.15 3.21 -15.44
C ALA A 166 -1.52 3.56 -14.08
N ASP A 167 -2.05 2.94 -13.02
CA ASP A 167 -1.58 3.12 -11.65
C ASP A 167 -0.11 2.70 -11.51
N ALA A 168 0.28 1.56 -12.09
CA ALA A 168 1.66 1.09 -12.08
C ALA A 168 2.59 2.05 -12.84
N LEU A 169 2.18 2.50 -14.02
CA LEU A 169 2.95 3.44 -14.84
C LEU A 169 3.18 4.78 -14.13
N VAL A 170 2.11 5.38 -13.59
CA VAL A 170 2.19 6.64 -12.86
C VAL A 170 2.98 6.48 -11.57
N SER A 171 2.80 5.38 -10.84
CA SER A 171 3.58 5.11 -9.63
C SER A 171 5.06 4.97 -9.95
N ALA A 172 5.45 4.26 -11.03
CA ALA A 172 6.84 4.14 -11.42
C ALA A 172 7.46 5.50 -11.79
N ALA A 173 6.74 6.34 -12.52
CA ALA A 173 7.15 7.71 -12.82
C ALA A 173 7.35 8.54 -11.55
N ALA A 174 6.37 8.51 -10.64
CA ALA A 174 6.41 9.24 -9.39
C ALA A 174 7.56 8.76 -8.50
N LEU A 175 7.71 7.45 -8.28
CA LEU A 175 8.79 6.88 -7.48
C LEU A 175 10.17 7.26 -8.01
N ARG A 176 10.37 7.27 -9.34
CA ARG A 176 11.64 7.69 -9.93
C ARG A 176 12.00 9.13 -9.57
N LEU A 177 11.05 10.06 -9.66
CA LEU A 177 11.29 11.46 -9.29
C LEU A 177 11.39 11.67 -7.77
N LEU A 178 10.46 11.09 -7.01
CA LEU A 178 10.35 11.30 -5.56
C LEU A 178 11.48 10.61 -4.78
N SER A 179 12.07 9.55 -5.32
CA SER A 179 13.19 8.85 -4.67
C SER A 179 14.44 9.72 -4.48
N SER A 180 14.60 10.82 -5.23
CA SER A 180 15.70 11.76 -5.02
C SER A 180 15.46 12.78 -3.91
N ASP A 181 14.26 12.82 -3.33
CA ASP A 181 13.91 13.71 -2.22
C ASP A 181 14.22 13.03 -0.88
N GLU A 182 15.33 13.43 -0.26
CA GLU A 182 15.78 12.89 1.04
C GLU A 182 14.78 13.13 2.18
N GLU A 183 13.96 14.19 2.09
CA GLU A 183 12.95 14.50 3.12
C GLU A 183 11.87 13.40 3.16
N LEU A 184 11.46 12.90 1.99
CA LEU A 184 10.43 11.85 1.89
C LEU A 184 10.87 10.54 2.55
N TRP A 185 12.16 10.19 2.47
CA TRP A 185 12.70 8.99 3.09
C TRP A 185 12.71 9.05 4.61
N SER A 186 12.71 10.25 5.20
CA SER A 186 12.67 10.40 6.66
C SER A 186 11.29 10.10 7.26
N ALA A 187 10.22 10.15 6.44
CA ALA A 187 8.83 10.22 6.88
C ALA A 187 8.59 11.35 7.92
N PRO A 188 7.32 11.69 8.26
CA PRO A 188 7.08 12.76 9.22
C PRO A 188 7.47 12.36 10.65
N LYS A 189 8.53 12.99 11.18
CA LYS A 189 9.09 12.67 12.51
C LYS A 189 8.09 12.76 13.66
N SER A 190 7.06 13.59 13.54
CA SER A 190 5.98 13.72 14.52
C SER A 190 5.18 12.43 14.74
N PHE A 191 5.27 11.45 13.83
CA PHE A 191 4.53 10.19 13.88
C PHE A 191 5.42 8.95 14.00
N GLU A 192 6.66 9.08 14.51
CA GLU A 192 7.66 7.99 14.53
C GLU A 192 7.13 6.65 15.07
N THR A 193 6.42 6.66 16.21
CA THR A 193 5.86 5.44 16.81
C THR A 193 4.85 4.76 15.88
N ALA A 194 3.98 5.53 15.23
CA ALA A 194 2.98 4.99 14.31
C ALA A 194 3.65 4.49 13.02
N ILE A 195 4.63 5.23 12.49
CA ILE A 195 5.39 4.83 11.29
C ILE A 195 6.08 3.48 11.51
N LYS A 196 6.72 3.26 12.67
CA LYS A 196 7.37 1.98 13.01
C LYS A 196 6.37 0.81 13.17
N ALA A 197 5.12 1.10 13.53
CA ALA A 197 4.09 0.09 13.77
C ALA A 197 3.22 -0.20 12.54
N GLU A 198 2.86 0.83 11.78
CA GLU A 198 1.80 0.81 10.77
C GLU A 198 2.28 1.14 9.35
N GLY A 199 3.53 1.62 9.21
CA GLY A 199 4.09 2.06 7.94
C GLY A 199 3.67 3.48 7.54
N TRP A 200 4.01 3.87 6.31
CA TRP A 200 3.68 5.16 5.73
C TRP A 200 3.56 5.04 4.20
N ILE A 201 2.62 5.77 3.59
CA ILE A 201 2.49 5.89 2.13
C ILE A 201 3.58 6.84 1.62
N PHE A 202 4.39 6.40 0.66
CA PHE A 202 5.48 7.18 0.12
C PHE A 202 4.98 8.39 -0.68
N GLY A 203 5.43 9.58 -0.31
CA GLY A 203 4.97 10.86 -0.87
C GLY A 203 3.89 11.57 -0.06
N VAL A 204 3.40 10.99 1.05
CA VAL A 204 2.56 11.70 2.02
C VAL A 204 3.46 12.48 2.99
N LYS A 205 3.29 13.80 3.06
CA LYS A 205 4.01 14.71 3.97
C LYS A 205 3.26 14.91 5.29
#